data_AF-A0AAE0BU33-F1
#
_entry.id   AF-A0AAE0BU33-F1
#
_cell.length_a   1.000
_cell.length_b   1.000
_cell.length_c   1.000
_cell.angle_alpha   90.00
_cell.angle_beta   90.00
_cell.angle_gamma   90.00
#
_symmetry.space_group_name_H-M   'P 1'
#
loop_
_entity.id
_entity.type
_entity.pdbx_description
1 polymer ?
#
loop_
_entity_poly.entity_id
_entity_poly.type
_entity_poly.pdbx_seq_one_letter_code
_entity_poly.pdbx_strand_id
1 'polypeptide(L)'
;MLKTRPLEAEDFTKGYLELLADLTTVGTIDQAAFEGRLHELQSNNDYSVIVIEDTDEKMVVATGTVMVERKFIHECGKARQRPPSPLFQILFTN
;
A
#
# COMPACT_ATOMS: atom_id res chain seq x y z
N MET A 1 -11.51 -18.00 -8.19
CA MET A 1 -10.45 -17.46 -9.05
C MET A 1 -9.80 -16.30 -8.31
N LEU A 2 -8.47 -16.22 -8.31
CA LEU A 2 -7.77 -15.15 -7.57
C LEU A 2 -7.71 -13.86 -8.39
N LYS A 3 -8.13 -12.75 -7.80
CA LYS A 3 -8.13 -11.41 -8.41
C LYS A 3 -7.42 -10.41 -7.50
N THR A 4 -6.45 -9.70 -8.07
CA THR A 4 -5.78 -8.57 -7.41
C THR A 4 -6.56 -7.28 -7.64
N ARG A 5 -6.85 -6.53 -6.58
CA ARG A 5 -7.49 -5.20 -6.66
C ARG A 5 -7.10 -4.32 -5.45
N PRO A 6 -7.36 -2.99 -5.51
CA PRO A 6 -7.22 -2.13 -4.34
C PRO A 6 -8.17 -2.55 -3.21
N LEU A 7 -7.80 -2.23 -1.96
CA LEU A 7 -8.69 -2.39 -0.81
C LEU A 7 -9.93 -1.50 -0.95
N GLU A 8 -11.10 -2.06 -0.66
CA GLU A 8 -12.41 -1.40 -0.75
C GLU A 8 -13.18 -1.53 0.59
N ALA A 9 -14.20 -0.70 0.79
CA ALA A 9 -14.97 -0.66 2.05
C ALA A 9 -15.65 -2.01 2.37
N GLU A 10 -16.11 -2.71 1.32
CA GLU A 10 -16.78 -4.00 1.41
C GLU A 10 -15.89 -5.10 1.99
N ASP A 11 -14.56 -4.94 1.90
CA ASP A 11 -13.59 -5.92 2.39
C ASP A 11 -13.63 -6.11 3.90
N PHE A 12 -14.22 -5.15 4.63
CA PHE A 12 -14.53 -5.32 6.05
C PHE A 12 -15.38 -6.58 6.31
N THR A 13 -16.35 -6.86 5.43
CA THR A 13 -17.24 -8.02 5.55
C THR A 13 -16.71 -9.27 4.85
N LYS A 14 -15.67 -9.12 4.01
CA LYS A 14 -15.01 -10.21 3.27
C LYS A 14 -13.81 -10.82 4.02
N GLY A 15 -13.74 -10.63 5.34
CA GLY A 15 -12.72 -11.27 6.18
C GLY A 15 -11.38 -10.54 6.26
N TYR A 16 -11.30 -9.26 5.87
CA TYR A 16 -10.01 -8.55 5.82
C TYR A 16 -9.34 -8.39 7.20
N LEU A 17 -10.12 -8.12 8.24
CA LEU A 17 -9.58 -7.96 9.60
C LEU A 17 -9.17 -9.30 10.21
N GLU A 18 -9.91 -10.36 9.91
CA GLU A 18 -9.60 -11.73 10.27
C GLU A 18 -8.29 -12.18 9.62
N LEU A 19 -8.11 -11.87 8.33
CA LEU A 19 -6.86 -12.12 7.62
C LEU A 19 -5.66 -11.40 8.26
N LEU A 20 -5.84 -10.15 8.71
CA LEU A 20 -4.78 -9.43 9.44
C LEU A 20 -4.54 -10.01 10.85
N ALA A 21 -5.57 -10.60 11.46
CA ALA A 21 -5.47 -11.22 12.78
C ALA A 21 -4.57 -12.46 12.78
N ASP A 22 -4.47 -13.16 11.65
CA ASP A 22 -3.52 -14.27 11.46
C ASP A 22 -2.05 -13.80 11.52
N LEU A 23 -1.79 -12.53 11.22
CA LEU A 23 -0.44 -11.94 11.25
C LEU A 23 -0.11 -11.29 12.59
N THR A 24 -1.06 -10.60 13.21
CA THR A 24 -0.84 -9.81 14.44
C THR A 24 -2.14 -9.52 15.18
N THR A 25 -2.06 -8.93 16.37
CA THR A 25 -3.25 -8.45 17.08
C THR A 25 -3.82 -7.21 16.40
N VAL A 26 -5.04 -7.32 15.85
CA VAL A 26 -5.75 -6.21 15.17
C VAL A 26 -6.57 -5.36 16.16
N GLY A 27 -7.07 -5.96 17.25
CA GLY A 27 -7.96 -5.31 18.21
C GLY A 27 -9.42 -5.29 17.75
N THR A 28 -10.25 -4.45 18.38
CA THR A 28 -11.66 -4.28 18.03
C THR A 28 -11.81 -3.06 17.13
N ILE A 29 -12.04 -3.30 15.84
CA ILE A 29 -12.27 -2.26 14.83
C ILE A 29 -13.71 -2.41 14.35
N ASP A 30 -14.50 -1.34 14.45
CA ASP A 30 -15.84 -1.30 13.87
C ASP A 30 -15.78 -0.84 12.40
N GLN A 31 -16.90 -0.99 11.69
CA GLN A 31 -16.97 -0.65 10.27
C GLN A 31 -16.67 0.84 10.02
N ALA A 32 -17.12 1.73 10.90
CA ALA A 32 -16.90 3.17 10.77
C ALA A 32 -15.40 3.53 10.90
N ALA A 33 -14.68 2.94 11.86
CA ALA A 33 -13.25 3.12 12.00
C ALA A 33 -12.48 2.55 10.81
N PHE A 34 -12.91 1.40 10.28
CA PHE A 34 -12.32 0.81 9.08
C PHE A 34 -12.48 1.73 7.86
N GLU A 35 -13.70 2.20 7.58
CA GLU A 35 -13.99 3.10 6.47
C GLU A 35 -13.25 4.43 6.61
N GLY A 36 -13.18 4.99 7.82
CA GLY A 36 -12.40 6.19 8.11
C GLY A 36 -10.92 6.01 7.77
N ARG A 37 -10.32 4.88 8.21
CA ARG A 37 -8.93 4.56 7.88
C ARG A 37 -8.73 4.32 6.39
N LEU A 38 -9.67 3.64 5.72
CA LEU A 38 -9.61 3.40 4.29
C LEU A 38 -9.58 4.73 3.52
N HIS A 39 -10.45 5.67 3.90
CA HIS A 39 -10.51 7.00 3.29
C HIS A 39 -9.20 7.78 3.49
N GLU A 40 -8.61 7.75 4.70
CA GLU A 40 -7.30 8.34 4.96
C GLU A 40 -6.22 7.79 4.02
N LEU A 41 -6.16 6.46 3.87
CA LEU A 41 -5.17 5.80 3.01
C LEU A 41 -5.40 6.10 1.53
N GLN A 42 -6.64 6.06 1.05
CA GLN A 42 -6.99 6.34 -0.36
C GLN A 42 -6.77 7.81 -0.73
N SER A 43 -6.90 8.74 0.24
CA SER A 43 -6.61 10.16 0.04
C SER A 43 -5.10 10.45 -0.09
N ASN A 44 -4.24 9.50 0.30
CA ASN A 44 -2.79 9.67 0.31
C ASN A 44 -2.13 8.90 -0.85
N ASN A 45 -1.66 9.63 -1.86
CA ASN A 45 -0.95 9.07 -3.01
C ASN A 45 0.36 8.31 -2.68
N ASP A 46 0.86 8.44 -1.46
CA ASP A 46 2.06 7.73 -1.01
C ASP A 46 1.73 6.36 -0.40
N TYR A 47 0.46 6.00 -0.22
CA TYR A 47 0.03 4.69 0.24
C TYR A 47 -0.74 3.94 -0.84
N SER A 48 -0.52 2.63 -0.92
CA SER A 48 -1.33 1.74 -1.74
C SER A 48 -1.50 0.41 -1.04
N VAL A 49 -2.74 0.10 -0.69
CA VAL A 49 -3.12 -1.20 -0.12
C VAL A 49 -3.77 -2.02 -1.21
N ILE A 50 -3.19 -3.19 -1.48
CA ILE A 50 -3.66 -4.14 -2.48
C ILE A 50 -4.12 -5.40 -1.77
N VAL A 51 -5.22 -5.97 -2.24
CA VAL A 51 -5.78 -7.23 -1.76
C VAL A 51 -5.84 -8.25 -2.89
N ILE A 52 -5.77 -9.52 -2.52
CA ILE A 52 -6.11 -10.65 -3.38
C ILE A 52 -7.43 -11.22 -2.85
N GLU A 53 -8.45 -11.14 -3.68
CA GLU A 53 -9.76 -11.75 -3.42
C GLU A 53 -9.84 -13.09 -4.14
N ASP A 54 -10.32 -14.13 -3.45
CA ASP A 54 -10.86 -15.30 -4.13
C ASP A 54 -12.31 -15.03 -4.51
N THR A 55 -12.58 -14.90 -5.81
CA THR A 55 -13.92 -14.59 -6.32
C THR A 55 -14.92 -15.72 -6.14
N ASP A 56 -14.45 -16.95 -5.92
CA ASP A 56 -15.33 -18.11 -5.79
C ASP A 56 -15.93 -18.14 -4.38
N GLU A 57 -15.11 -17.82 -3.38
CA GLU A 57 -15.50 -17.71 -1.96
C GLU A 57 -15.95 -16.30 -1.57
N LYS A 58 -15.65 -15.30 -2.41
CA LYS A 58 -15.86 -13.86 -2.16
C LYS A 58 -15.17 -13.34 -0.90
N MET A 59 -13.98 -13.89 -0.61
CA MET A 59 -13.20 -13.59 0.57
C MET A 59 -11.84 -13.00 0.20
N VAL A 60 -11.31 -12.13 1.05
CA VAL A 60 -9.93 -11.64 0.90
C VAL A 60 -8.98 -12.67 1.49
N VAL A 61 -8.05 -13.16 0.67
CA VAL A 61 -7.11 -14.23 1.04
C VAL A 61 -5.67 -13.76 1.20
N ALA A 62 -5.34 -12.56 0.73
CA ALA A 62 -4.04 -11.93 0.96
C ALA A 62 -4.15 -10.40 0.89
N THR A 63 -3.23 -9.71 1.57
CA THR A 63 -3.08 -8.26 1.49
C THR A 63 -1.62 -7.83 1.53
N GLY A 64 -1.32 -6.70 0.91
CA GLY A 64 -0.02 -6.05 0.96
C GLY A 64 -0.16 -4.53 0.92
N THR A 65 0.70 -3.84 1.68
CA THR A 65 0.73 -2.37 1.70
C THR A 65 2.08 -1.89 1.18
N VAL A 66 2.05 -0.94 0.24
CA VAL A 66 3.21 -0.19 -0.25
C VAL A 66 3.10 1.24 0.25
N MET A 67 4.19 1.76 0.81
CA MET A 67 4.30 3.14 1.31
C MET A 67 5.52 3.81 0.70
N VAL A 68 5.35 5.04 0.20
CA VAL A 68 6.40 5.87 -0.37
C VAL A 68 6.84 6.92 0.65
N GLU A 69 8.09 6.82 1.12
CA GLU A 69 8.67 7.80 2.03
C GLU A 69 9.35 8.93 1.23
N ARG A 70 8.83 10.16 1.31
CA ARG A 70 9.43 11.33 0.66
C ARG A 70 10.60 11.86 1.49
N LYS A 71 11.75 12.11 0.86
CA LYS A 71 12.94 12.63 1.54
C LYS A 71 13.47 13.87 0.84
N PHE A 72 14.08 14.79 1.59
CA PHE A 72 14.77 15.96 1.03
C PHE A 72 16.15 15.63 0.48
N ILE A 73 16.74 14.50 0.88
CA ILE A 73 18.03 14.05 0.36
C ILE A 73 17.92 13.71 -1.12
N HIS A 74 18.98 14.00 -1.88
CA HIS A 74 19.02 13.78 -3.34
C HIS A 74 17.90 14.50 -4.10
N GLU A 75 17.79 15.83 -3.93
CA GLU A 75 16.87 16.68 -4.71
C GLU A 75 15.39 16.25 -4.59
N CYS A 76 14.91 16.06 -3.37
CA CYS A 76 13.53 15.61 -3.11
C CYS A 76 13.21 14.20 -3.64
N GLY A 77 14.18 13.28 -3.57
CA GLY A 77 14.02 11.90 -4.02
C GLY A 77 12.98 11.11 -3.21
N LYS A 78 12.24 10.22 -3.91
CA LYS A 78 11.21 9.33 -3.32
C LYS A 78 11.72 7.91 -3.01
N ALA A 79 12.94 7.60 -3.42
CA ALA A 79 13.63 6.33 -3.17
C ALA A 79 15.15 6.55 -3.25
N ARG A 80 15.95 5.59 -2.77
CA ARG A 80 17.41 5.62 -2.93
C ARG A 80 17.76 5.53 -4.42
N GLN A 81 17.99 6.67 -5.06
CA GLN A 81 18.62 6.71 -6.37
C GLN A 81 20.11 6.46 -6.17
N ARG A 82 20.64 5.39 -6.77
CA ARG A 82 22.10 5.23 -6.87
C ARG A 82 22.61 6.46 -7.62
N PRO A 83 23.54 7.26 -7.08
CA PRO A 83 24.06 8.39 -7.83
C PRO A 83 24.60 7.86 -9.16
N PRO A 84 24.29 8.50 -10.30
CA PRO A 84 24.94 8.15 -11.54
C PRO A 84 26.46 8.24 -11.32
N SER A 85 27.21 7.27 -11.84
CA SER A 85 28.67 7.27 -11.73
C SER A 85 29.23 8.64 -12.14
N PRO A 86 30.31 9.14 -11.50
CA PRO A 86 30.85 10.48 -11.78
C PRO A 86 31.18 10.74 -13.25
N LEU A 87 31.34 9.68 -14.07
CA LEU A 87 31.51 9.77 -15.52
C LEU A 87 30.28 10.33 -16.28
N PHE A 88 29.07 10.31 -15.69
CA PHE A 88 27.85 10.77 -16.36
C PHE A 88 27.59 12.28 -16.19
N GLN A 89 28.25 12.94 -15.21
CA GLN A 89 28.10 14.39 -14.98
C GLN A 89 28.86 15.25 -16.00
N ILE A 90 29.88 14.70 -16.67
CA ILE A 90 30.71 15.47 -17.63
C ILE A 90 30.03 15.59 -19.02
N LEU A 91 28.98 14.80 -19.30
CA LEU A 91 28.31 14.81 -20.61
C LEU A 91 27.21 15.87 -20.75
N PHE A 92 26.88 16.62 -19.70
CA PHE A 92 25.89 17.71 -19.75
C PHE A 92 26.51 19.04 -19.28
N THR A 93 27.61 19.43 -19.92
CA THR A 93 28.04 20.84 -19.93
C THR A 93 28.60 21.17 -21.32
N ASN A 94 27.71 21.58 -22.21
CA ASN A 94 27.94 22.53 -23.30
C ASN A 94 26.62 23.17 -23.67
#